data_AF-A0A933LC52-F1
#
_entry.id   AF-A0A933LC52-F1
#
_cell.length_a   1.000
_cell.length_b   1.000
_cell.length_c   1.000
_cell.angle_alpha   90.00
_cell.angle_beta   90.00
_cell.angle_gamma   90.00
#
_symmetry.space_group_name_H-M   'P 1'
#
loop_
_entity.id
_entity.type
_entity.pdbx_description
1 polymer ?
#
loop_
_entity_poly.entity_id
_entity_poly.type
_entity_poly.pdbx_seq_one_letter_code
_entity_poly.pdbx_strand_id
1 'polypeptide(L)'
;MGNFLLGCLASLVVAVAAAVASWFLNRRALRHRYKRMVGDEYSGWGFVDDQAAELVRKPQPQSTGKVEYTKRNLLRLHVSHGARAWVGEISMENEHFGVVVWRYTDTPPGKEAFGFKRVMVSEQAGTVKLLLVGERPFGLEVFERTT
;
A
#
# COMPACT_ATOMS: atom_id res chain seq x y z
N MET A 1 -46.96 -0.76 -26.11
CA MET A 1 -46.16 0.11 -25.21
C MET A 1 -45.80 -0.56 -23.88
N GLY A 2 -46.67 -1.33 -23.23
CA GLY A 2 -46.38 -1.97 -21.94
C GLY A 2 -45.15 -2.89 -21.92
N ASN A 3 -44.97 -3.74 -22.94
CA ASN A 3 -43.83 -4.67 -23.01
C ASN A 3 -42.47 -3.97 -23.18
N PHE A 4 -42.45 -2.77 -23.78
CA PHE A 4 -41.23 -1.98 -23.93
C PHE A 4 -40.82 -1.35 -22.59
N LEU A 5 -41.77 -0.78 -21.85
CA LEU A 5 -41.53 -0.23 -20.51
C LEU A 5 -41.11 -1.30 -19.50
N LEU A 6 -41.73 -2.48 -19.54
CA LEU A 6 -41.34 -3.65 -18.74
C LEU A 6 -39.90 -4.10 -19.07
N GLY A 7 -39.52 -4.13 -20.36
CA GLY A 7 -38.16 -4.44 -20.79
C GLY A 7 -37.13 -3.43 -20.28
N CYS A 8 -37.44 -2.13 -20.37
CA CYS A 8 -36.57 -1.08 -19.83
C CYS A 8 -36.39 -1.18 -18.32
N LEU A 9 -37.49 -1.39 -17.57
CA LEU A 9 -37.43 -1.55 -16.11
C LEU A 9 -36.63 -2.79 -15.71
N ALA A 10 -36.81 -3.91 -16.41
CA ALA A 10 -36.03 -5.13 -16.17
C ALA A 10 -34.53 -4.90 -16.41
N SER A 11 -34.17 -4.22 -17.52
CA SER A 11 -32.76 -3.89 -17.81
C SER A 11 -32.13 -2.96 -16.77
N LEU A 12 -32.90 -1.99 -16.24
CA LEU A 12 -32.43 -1.09 -15.20
C LEU A 12 -32.15 -1.85 -13.89
N VAL A 13 -33.08 -2.73 -13.48
CA VAL A 13 -32.91 -3.56 -12.28
C VAL A 13 -31.68 -4.46 -12.41
N VAL A 14 -31.47 -5.09 -13.57
CA VAL A 14 -30.29 -5.92 -13.83
C VAL A 14 -28.99 -5.09 -13.79
N ALA A 15 -28.98 -3.90 -14.40
CA ALA A 15 -27.82 -3.01 -14.38
C ALA A 15 -27.46 -2.54 -12.95
N VAL A 16 -28.46 -2.16 -12.15
CA VAL A 16 -28.28 -1.78 -10.75
C VAL A 16 -27.78 -2.96 -9.93
N ALA A 17 -28.39 -4.14 -10.08
CA ALA A 17 -27.96 -5.35 -9.38
C ALA A 17 -26.51 -5.73 -9.74
N ALA A 18 -26.13 -5.64 -11.01
CA ALA A 18 -24.78 -5.91 -11.48
C ALA A 18 -23.76 -4.90 -10.92
N ALA A 19 -24.09 -3.61 -10.88
CA ALA A 19 -23.24 -2.57 -10.31
C ALA A 19 -23.03 -2.79 -8.80
N VAL A 20 -24.10 -3.11 -8.07
CA VAL A 20 -24.05 -3.41 -6.63
C VAL A 20 -23.21 -4.67 -6.39
N ALA A 21 -23.44 -5.76 -7.13
CA ALA A 21 -22.68 -6.99 -7.01
C ALA A 21 -21.18 -6.76 -7.32
N SER A 22 -20.86 -6.04 -8.40
CA SER A 22 -19.49 -5.68 -8.77
C SER A 22 -18.82 -4.86 -7.66
N TRP A 23 -19.52 -3.88 -7.09
CA TRP A 23 -19.01 -3.09 -5.97
C TRP A 23 -18.70 -3.96 -4.74
N PHE A 24 -19.60 -4.88 -4.37
CA PHE A 24 -19.38 -5.80 -3.26
C PHE A 24 -18.20 -6.76 -3.50
N LEU A 25 -18.11 -7.34 -4.70
CA LEU A 25 -17.03 -8.25 -5.08
C LEU A 25 -15.67 -7.55 -5.08
N ASN A 26 -15.59 -6.36 -5.69
CA ASN A 26 -14.36 -5.55 -5.69
C ASN A 26 -13.94 -5.18 -4.27
N ARG A 27 -14.89 -4.76 -3.43
CA ARG A 27 -14.59 -4.42 -2.03
C ARG A 27 -14.08 -5.63 -1.23
N ARG A 28 -14.61 -6.83 -1.50
CA ARG A 28 -14.14 -8.06 -0.86
C ARG A 28 -12.75 -8.46 -1.34
N ALA A 29 -12.48 -8.39 -2.65
CA ALA A 29 -11.19 -8.68 -3.24
C ALA A 29 -10.10 -7.75 -2.69
N LEU A 30 -10.38 -6.44 -2.66
CA LEU A 30 -9.49 -5.43 -2.06
C LEU A 30 -9.21 -5.72 -0.59
N ARG A 31 -10.25 -6.00 0.21
CA ARG A 31 -10.07 -6.35 1.64
C ARG A 31 -9.20 -7.59 1.83
N HIS A 32 -9.41 -8.64 1.03
CA HIS A 32 -8.62 -9.87 1.12
C HIS A 32 -7.14 -9.60 0.80
N ARG A 33 -6.86 -8.82 -0.24
CA ARG A 33 -5.50 -8.45 -0.61
C ARG A 33 -4.83 -7.56 0.42
N TYR A 34 -5.54 -6.56 0.93
CA TYR A 34 -5.03 -5.69 1.99
C TYR A 34 -4.73 -6.46 3.27
N LYS A 35 -5.54 -7.46 3.62
CA LYS A 35 -5.24 -8.38 4.71
C LYS A 35 -3.93 -9.17 4.50
N ARG A 36 -3.55 -9.51 3.27
CA ARG A 36 -2.25 -10.18 3.00
C ARG A 36 -1.06 -9.27 3.25
N MET A 37 -1.24 -7.96 3.02
CA MET A 37 -0.23 -6.95 3.32
C MET A 37 -0.16 -6.58 4.80
N VAL A 38 -1.10 -7.02 5.63
CA VAL A 38 -1.00 -6.82 7.08
C VAL A 38 0.07 -7.76 7.62
N GLY A 39 0.95 -7.20 8.45
CA GLY A 39 2.01 -7.94 9.11
C GLY A 39 2.66 -7.07 10.18
N ASP A 40 3.06 -7.71 11.29
CA ASP A 40 3.67 -7.05 12.43
C ASP A 40 5.18 -6.80 12.22
N GLU A 41 5.81 -7.55 11.32
CA GLU A 41 7.26 -7.52 11.10
C GLU A 41 7.61 -7.40 9.61
N TYR A 42 8.10 -6.21 9.26
CA TYR A 42 8.77 -5.94 8.00
C TYR A 42 10.20 -5.48 8.28
N SER A 43 11.14 -5.97 7.47
CA SER A 43 12.52 -5.49 7.43
C SER A 43 12.72 -4.66 6.17
N GLY A 44 13.09 -3.39 6.33
CA GLY A 44 13.37 -2.47 5.24
C GLY A 44 14.85 -2.49 4.85
N TRP A 45 15.10 -2.76 3.58
CA TRP A 45 16.42 -2.87 2.98
C TRP A 45 16.61 -1.72 1.99
N GLY A 46 17.50 -0.79 2.32
CA GLY A 46 17.96 0.22 1.38
C GLY A 46 18.91 -0.38 0.33
N PHE A 47 19.03 0.29 -0.81
CA PHE A 47 19.94 -0.10 -1.88
C PHE A 47 21.23 0.73 -1.86
N VAL A 48 22.30 0.15 -2.41
CA VAL A 48 23.61 0.82 -2.53
C VAL A 48 23.59 1.88 -3.64
N ASP A 49 22.88 1.58 -4.73
CA ASP A 49 22.65 2.49 -5.84
C ASP A 49 21.17 2.41 -6.25
N ASP A 50 20.47 3.54 -6.20
CA ASP A 50 19.05 3.65 -6.59
C ASP A 50 18.84 3.68 -8.12
N GLN A 51 19.92 3.74 -8.91
CA GLN A 51 19.89 3.88 -10.37
C GLN A 51 20.46 2.68 -11.14
N ALA A 52 21.06 1.70 -10.47
CA ALA A 52 21.63 0.53 -11.13
C ALA A 52 20.54 -0.43 -11.63
N ALA A 53 20.78 -1.05 -12.80
CA ALA A 53 19.90 -2.07 -13.38
C ALA A 53 19.70 -3.29 -12.45
N GLU A 54 20.63 -3.52 -11.54
CA GLU A 54 20.53 -4.47 -10.45
C GLU A 54 20.59 -3.73 -9.11
N LEU A 55 19.46 -3.73 -8.41
CA LEU A 55 19.32 -3.13 -7.10
C LEU A 55 20.06 -3.97 -6.05
N VAL A 56 21.33 -3.64 -5.80
CA VAL A 56 22.16 -4.31 -4.76
C VAL A 56 21.76 -3.79 -3.38
N ARG A 57 21.26 -4.70 -2.53
CA ARG A 57 20.84 -4.38 -1.16
C ARG A 57 22.03 -4.12 -0.25
N LYS A 58 21.82 -3.24 0.73
CA LYS A 58 22.73 -3.12 1.87
C LYS A 58 22.72 -4.41 2.70
N PRO A 59 23.84 -4.74 3.36
CA PRO A 59 24.01 -6.01 4.08
C PRO A 59 23.15 -6.13 5.36
N GLN A 60 22.63 -5.02 5.88
CA GLN A 60 21.79 -4.99 7.07
C GLN A 60 20.50 -4.21 6.79
N PRO A 61 19.37 -4.62 7.39
CA PRO A 61 18.14 -3.86 7.31
C PRO A 61 18.33 -2.50 7.99
N GLN A 62 17.85 -1.44 7.34
CA GLN A 62 17.99 -0.07 7.83
C GLN A 62 16.77 0.41 8.60
N SER A 63 15.64 -0.23 8.36
CA SER A 63 14.39 0.09 9.00
C SER A 63 13.60 -1.17 9.34
N THR A 64 12.69 -1.01 10.29
CA THR A 64 11.68 -2.00 10.62
C THR A 64 10.31 -1.39 10.46
N GLY A 65 9.31 -2.21 10.17
CA GLY A 65 7.97 -1.69 10.01
C GLY A 65 6.86 -2.68 10.30
N LYS A 66 5.66 -2.13 10.38
CA LYS A 66 4.41 -2.85 10.61
C LYS A 66 3.34 -2.26 9.71
N VAL A 67 2.55 -3.12 9.08
CA VAL A 67 1.44 -2.71 8.22
C VAL A 67 0.13 -3.14 8.84
N GLU A 68 -0.75 -2.18 9.06
CA GLU A 68 -2.08 -2.37 9.61
C GLU A 68 -3.16 -2.06 8.57
N TYR A 69 -4.20 -2.89 8.53
CA TYR A 69 -5.40 -2.57 7.77
C TYR A 69 -6.31 -1.69 8.61
N THR A 70 -6.61 -0.50 8.10
CA THR A 70 -7.55 0.42 8.75
C THR A 70 -8.96 0.28 8.13
N LYS A 71 -9.77 1.34 8.13
CA LYS A 71 -11.10 1.32 7.53
C LYS A 71 -11.02 1.83 6.09
N ARG A 72 -11.94 1.35 5.24
CA ARG A 72 -12.16 1.88 3.86
C ARG A 72 -10.93 1.79 2.94
N ASN A 73 -10.28 0.63 2.88
CA ASN A 73 -9.21 0.37 1.89
C ASN A 73 -7.92 1.18 2.10
N LEU A 74 -7.72 1.69 3.32
CA LEU A 74 -6.50 2.38 3.71
C LEU A 74 -5.62 1.45 4.53
N LEU A 75 -4.33 1.40 4.19
CA LEU A 75 -3.32 0.75 5.02
C LEU A 75 -2.57 1.81 5.81
N ARG A 76 -2.08 1.42 6.98
CA ARG A 76 -1.20 2.23 7.79
C ARG A 76 0.12 1.51 7.94
N LEU A 77 1.20 2.15 7.54
CA LEU A 77 2.56 1.64 7.65
C LEU A 77 3.27 2.41 8.75
N HIS A 78 3.65 1.70 9.81
CA HIS A 78 4.53 2.19 10.84
C HIS A 78 5.96 1.86 10.43
N VAL A 79 6.86 2.83 10.43
CA VAL A 79 8.28 2.63 10.10
C VAL A 79 9.13 3.21 11.21
N SER A 80 10.09 2.43 11.67
CA SER A 80 11.18 2.89 12.53
C SER A 80 12.47 2.87 11.71
N HIS A 81 13.13 4.03 11.58
CA HIS A 81 14.38 4.18 10.86
C HIS A 81 15.35 4.99 11.74
N GLY A 82 16.45 4.36 12.16
CA GLY A 82 17.33 4.93 13.18
C GLY A 82 16.59 5.17 14.50
N ALA A 83 16.68 6.39 15.04
CA ALA A 83 16.03 6.79 16.29
C ALA A 83 14.61 7.36 16.12
N ARG A 84 14.06 7.33 14.89
CA ARG A 84 12.78 7.98 14.54
C ARG A 84 11.72 6.96 14.16
N ALA A 85 10.47 7.28 14.47
CA ALA A 85 9.31 6.53 14.06
C ALA A 85 8.33 7.40 13.24
N TRP A 86 7.71 6.77 12.25
CA TRP A 86 6.85 7.41 11.27
C TRP A 86 5.59 6.60 11.06
N VAL A 87 4.48 7.29 10.80
CA VAL A 87 3.21 6.68 10.40
C VAL A 87 2.84 7.17 9.02
N GLY A 88 2.86 6.25 8.05
CA GLY A 88 2.43 6.45 6.69
C GLY A 88 1.00 5.96 6.49
N GLU A 89 0.10 6.83 6.07
CA GLU A 89 -1.20 6.42 5.56
C GLU A 89 -1.08 6.13 4.07
N ILE A 90 -1.33 4.88 3.68
CA ILE A 90 -1.24 4.42 2.30
C ILE A 90 -2.64 4.45 1.68
N SER A 91 -2.80 5.27 0.67
CA SER A 91 -3.95 5.24 -0.23
C SER A 91 -3.56 4.48 -1.49
N MET A 92 -4.17 3.32 -1.70
CA MET A 92 -3.92 2.50 -2.87
C MET A 92 -4.68 3.06 -4.07
N GLU A 93 -3.96 3.40 -5.14
CA GLU A 93 -4.55 3.87 -6.40
C GLU A 93 -5.02 2.70 -7.27
N ASN A 94 -4.28 1.60 -7.23
CA ASN A 94 -4.63 0.35 -7.86
C ASN A 94 -4.12 -0.84 -7.03
N GLU A 95 -4.13 -2.02 -7.64
CA GLU A 95 -3.74 -3.28 -7.02
C GLU A 95 -2.26 -3.36 -6.62
N HIS A 96 -1.38 -2.63 -7.31
CA HIS A 96 0.07 -2.72 -7.19
C HIS A 96 0.71 -1.43 -6.72
N PHE A 97 -0.01 -0.31 -6.74
CA PHE A 97 0.55 1.00 -6.50
C PHE A 97 -0.32 1.83 -5.55
N GLY A 98 0.35 2.54 -4.64
CA GLY A 98 -0.28 3.47 -3.72
C GLY A 98 0.59 4.67 -3.41
N VAL A 99 -0.04 5.70 -2.88
CA VAL A 99 0.59 6.92 -2.39
C VAL A 99 0.63 6.89 -0.88
N VAL A 100 1.74 7.33 -0.30
CA VAL A 100 1.97 7.34 1.14
C VAL A 100 2.03 8.77 1.65
N VAL A 101 1.23 9.07 2.68
CA VAL A 101 1.25 10.35 3.39
C VAL A 101 1.79 10.11 4.79
N TRP A 102 2.96 10.69 5.08
CA TRP A 102 3.65 10.49 6.36
C TRP A 102 3.27 11.52 7.41
N ARG A 103 3.23 11.06 8.65
CA ARG A 103 3.11 11.87 9.86
C ARG A 103 4.11 11.36 10.90
N TYR A 104 4.66 12.27 11.69
CA TYR A 104 5.47 11.91 12.85
C TYR A 104 4.61 11.24 13.92
N THR A 105 5.18 10.25 14.60
CA THR A 105 4.64 9.80 15.90
C THR A 105 4.97 10.78 17.02
N ASP A 106 6.16 11.36 16.95
CA ASP A 106 6.75 12.31 17.88
C ASP A 106 7.18 13.55 17.09
N THR A 107 6.50 14.68 17.26
CA THR A 107 6.81 15.89 16.47
C THR A 107 8.19 16.42 16.87
N PRO A 108 9.20 16.41 15.98
CA PRO A 108 10.53 16.87 16.33
C PRO A 108 10.60 18.41 16.36
N PRO A 109 11.59 19.00 17.06
CA PRO A 109 11.92 20.40 16.92
C PRO A 109 12.59 20.65 15.56
N GLY A 110 11.78 20.71 14.49
CA GLY A 110 12.25 20.89 13.11
C GLY A 110 11.33 20.21 12.09
N LYS A 111 11.47 20.54 10.80
CA LYS A 111 10.81 19.82 9.70
C LYS A 111 11.81 18.85 9.06
N GLU A 112 11.84 17.61 9.53
CA GLU A 112 12.55 16.52 8.85
C GLU A 112 11.61 15.88 7.81
N ALA A 113 11.80 16.07 6.51
CA ALA A 113 10.94 15.38 5.55
C ALA A 113 11.25 13.87 5.54
N PHE A 114 10.24 12.99 5.60
CA PHE A 114 10.42 11.56 5.31
C PHE A 114 10.06 11.31 3.84
N GLY A 115 11.02 10.84 3.05
CA GLY A 115 10.99 11.02 1.60
C GLY A 115 10.20 10.01 0.79
N PHE A 116 9.71 8.92 1.37
CA PHE A 116 9.08 7.81 0.63
C PHE A 116 7.62 8.08 0.24
N LYS A 117 7.36 8.77 -0.86
CA LYS A 117 5.98 9.20 -1.19
C LYS A 117 5.10 8.12 -1.83
N ARG A 118 5.68 7.02 -2.31
CA ARG A 118 4.97 5.99 -3.09
C ARG A 118 5.31 4.60 -2.60
N VAL A 119 4.35 3.68 -2.75
CA VAL A 119 4.53 2.26 -2.45
C VAL A 119 4.12 1.42 -3.65
N MET A 120 4.96 0.45 -3.99
CA MET A 120 4.66 -0.62 -4.92
C MET A 120 4.55 -1.94 -4.17
N VAL A 121 3.53 -2.72 -4.49
CA VAL A 121 3.24 -4.01 -3.86
C VAL A 121 3.55 -5.12 -4.85
N SER A 122 4.47 -5.99 -4.48
CA SER A 122 4.80 -7.19 -5.23
C SER A 122 4.53 -8.42 -4.37
N GLU A 123 3.91 -9.44 -4.95
CA GLU A 123 3.72 -10.75 -4.33
C GLU A 123 4.49 -11.76 -5.18
N GLN A 124 5.57 -12.32 -4.64
CA GLN A 124 6.39 -13.33 -5.31
C GLN A 124 6.55 -14.53 -4.40
N ALA A 125 6.24 -15.73 -4.91
CA ALA A 125 6.32 -16.99 -4.18
C ALA A 125 5.59 -16.97 -2.81
N GLY A 126 4.47 -16.25 -2.72
CA GLY A 126 3.67 -16.12 -1.49
C GLY A 126 4.19 -15.08 -0.49
N THR A 127 5.33 -14.43 -0.78
CA THR A 127 5.88 -13.34 0.04
C THR A 127 5.43 -11.99 -0.50
N VAL A 128 4.84 -11.18 0.37
CA VAL A 128 4.48 -9.78 0.08
C VAL A 128 5.68 -8.88 0.33
N LYS A 129 6.02 -8.07 -0.67
CA LYS A 129 7.08 -7.05 -0.63
C LYS A 129 6.48 -5.68 -0.90
N LEU A 130 6.86 -4.70 -0.08
CA LEU A 130 6.47 -3.30 -0.24
C LEU A 130 7.72 -2.51 -0.65
N LEU A 131 7.77 -2.09 -1.90
CA LEU A 131 8.83 -1.22 -2.40
C LEU A 131 8.41 0.23 -2.17
N LEU A 132 9.06 0.90 -1.24
CA LEU A 132 8.91 2.32 -0.99
C LEU A 132 9.82 3.11 -1.94
N VAL A 133 9.23 4.10 -2.61
CA VAL A 133 9.93 4.98 -3.53
C VAL A 133 9.94 6.38 -2.97
N GLY A 134 11.15 6.88 -2.71
CA GLY A 134 11.38 8.21 -2.19
C GLY A 134 12.00 9.16 -3.19
N GLU A 135 11.84 10.45 -2.92
CA GLU A 135 12.66 11.48 -3.56
C GLU A 135 14.00 11.59 -2.82
N ARG A 136 15.01 12.15 -3.49
CA ARG A 136 16.32 12.40 -2.86
C ARG A 136 16.13 13.18 -1.54
N PRO A 137 16.84 12.81 -0.46
CA PRO A 137 17.95 11.85 -0.40
C PRO A 137 17.56 10.39 -0.11
N PHE A 138 16.26 10.05 -0.02
CA PHE A 138 15.81 8.77 0.54
C PHE A 138 15.92 7.57 -0.40
N GLY A 139 15.90 7.78 -1.72
CA GLY A 139 16.14 6.71 -2.68
C GLY A 139 15.04 5.67 -2.76
N LEU A 140 15.43 4.40 -2.85
CA LEU A 140 14.54 3.23 -2.85
C LEU A 140 14.75 2.39 -1.59
N GLU A 141 13.67 1.86 -1.02
CA GLU A 141 13.74 0.92 0.10
C GLU A 141 12.71 -0.19 -0.07
N VAL A 142 13.12 -1.45 0.08
CA VAL A 142 12.22 -2.59 0.02
C VAL A 142 11.93 -3.15 1.40
N PHE A 143 10.67 -3.14 1.80
CA PHE A 143 10.16 -3.76 3.02
C PHE A 143 9.71 -5.17 2.70
N GLU A 144 10.43 -6.15 3.26
CA GLU A 144 10.08 -7.56 3.15
C GLU A 144 9.47 -8.06 4.45
N ARG A 145 8.34 -8.76 4.34
CA ARG A 145 7.68 -9.37 5.49
C ARG A 145 8.51 -10.56 5.97
N THR A 146 8.90 -10.57 7.24
CA THR A 146 9.78 -11.60 7.80
C THR A 146 9.04 -12.81 8.39
N THR A 147 7.73 -12.72 8.60
CA THR A 147 6.86 -13.77 9.18
C THR A 147 5.42 -13.67 8.67
#